data_AF-A0AAV2FWR1-F1
#
_entry.id   AF-A0AAV2FWR1-F1
#
_cell.length_a   1.000
_cell.length_b   1.000
_cell.length_c   1.000
_cell.angle_alpha   90.00
_cell.angle_beta   90.00
_cell.angle_gamma   90.00
#
_symmetry.space_group_name_H-M   'P 1'
#
loop_
_entity.id
_entity.type
_entity.pdbx_description
1 polymer ?
#
loop_
_entity_poly.entity_id
_entity_poly.type
_entity_poly.pdbx_seq_one_letter_code
_entity_poly.pdbx_strand_id
1 'polypeptide(L)'
;MHEPYKRVSSDSEPFLIPNLLEEILMTWKQLPEYARKDGESRFGKLMKSVRESELKSYDVIANIFFELERDYADYCKASLRRRAWHSGPLSLCNNNNEKESERGKQALECLKWIAYKGPGSAFTFDLGACRRSGQSN
;
A
#
# COMPACT_ATOMS: atom_id res chain seq x y z
N MET A 1 13.95 -10.40 -13.12
CA MET A 1 12.84 -10.28 -12.13
C MET A 1 12.16 -11.64 -12.07
N HIS A 2 11.80 -12.13 -10.88
CA HIS A 2 11.20 -13.46 -10.73
C HIS A 2 9.69 -13.39 -10.97
N GLU A 3 9.16 -14.32 -11.78
CA GLU A 3 7.73 -14.45 -12.10
C GLU A 3 7.25 -15.85 -11.67
N PRO A 4 7.23 -16.14 -10.36
CA PRO A 4 6.92 -17.48 -9.84
C PRO A 4 5.54 -17.99 -10.27
N TYR A 5 4.59 -17.07 -10.46
CA TYR A 5 3.23 -17.36 -10.93
C TYR A 5 3.15 -17.95 -12.34
N LYS A 6 4.19 -17.83 -13.18
CA LYS A 6 4.17 -18.46 -14.52
C LYS A 6 4.34 -19.97 -14.46
N ARG A 7 4.72 -20.50 -13.29
CA ARG A 7 4.98 -21.93 -13.07
C ARG A 7 3.80 -22.67 -12.46
N VAL A 8 2.78 -21.95 -11.98
CA VAL A 8 1.58 -22.59 -11.44
C VAL A 8 0.65 -23.02 -12.55
N SER A 9 -0.03 -24.14 -12.34
CA SER A 9 -0.93 -24.78 -13.29
C SER A 9 -2.37 -24.27 -13.20
N SER A 10 -2.71 -23.59 -12.09
CA SER A 10 -4.06 -23.11 -11.80
C SER A 10 -4.05 -21.74 -11.13
N ASP A 11 -5.10 -20.95 -11.40
CA ASP A 11 -5.28 -19.62 -10.82
C ASP A 11 -5.39 -19.60 -9.29
N SER A 12 -5.80 -20.72 -8.69
CA SER A 12 -5.96 -20.87 -7.24
C SER A 12 -4.78 -21.56 -6.58
N GLU A 13 -3.79 -22.00 -7.36
CA GLU A 13 -2.59 -22.65 -6.83
C GLU A 13 -1.69 -21.59 -6.16
N PRO A 14 -1.31 -21.79 -4.88
CA PRO A 14 -0.45 -20.85 -4.18
C PRO A 14 1.00 -20.99 -4.65
N PHE A 15 1.69 -19.87 -4.77
CA PHE A 15 3.13 -19.80 -5.02
C PHE A 15 3.80 -18.86 -4.03
N LEU A 16 5.08 -19.13 -3.76
CA LEU A 16 5.90 -18.31 -2.86
C LEU A 16 6.33 -17.01 -3.55
N ILE A 17 6.20 -15.89 -2.85
CA ILE A 17 6.78 -14.62 -3.28
C ILE A 17 8.27 -14.60 -2.92
N PRO A 18 9.17 -14.50 -3.91
CA PRO A 18 10.60 -14.46 -3.63
C PRO A 18 11.00 -13.11 -3.05
N ASN A 19 12.13 -13.12 -2.35
CA ASN A 19 12.78 -11.92 -1.82
C ASN A 19 11.92 -11.13 -0.81
N LEU A 20 11.17 -11.83 0.04
CA LEU A 20 10.58 -11.26 1.24
C LEU A 20 11.27 -11.87 2.47
N LEU A 21 11.15 -11.18 3.60
CA LEU A 21 11.67 -11.66 4.88
C LEU A 21 10.94 -12.91 5.37
N GLU A 22 9.65 -12.98 5.07
CA GLU A 22 8.76 -14.05 5.46
C GLU A 22 8.27 -14.81 4.23
N GLU A 23 7.89 -16.06 4.44
CA GLU A 23 7.25 -16.87 3.41
C GLU A 23 5.82 -16.41 3.18
N ILE A 24 5.62 -15.56 2.19
CA ILE A 24 4.28 -15.15 1.76
C ILE A 24 3.85 -15.98 0.56
N LEU A 25 2.76 -16.71 0.75
CA LEU A 25 2.07 -17.42 -0.33
C LEU A 25 1.00 -16.52 -0.94
N MET A 26 0.99 -16.43 -2.27
CA MET A 26 -0.06 -15.76 -3.04
C MET A 26 -0.59 -16.68 -4.12
N THR A 27 -1.85 -16.49 -4.48
CA THR A 27 -2.47 -17.10 -5.66
C THR A 27 -2.46 -16.12 -6.83
N TRP A 28 -2.64 -16.64 -8.05
CA TRP A 28 -2.70 -15.78 -9.24
C TRP A 28 -3.78 -14.70 -9.10
N LYS A 29 -4.96 -15.05 -8.58
CA LYS A 29 -6.10 -14.12 -8.43
C LYS A 29 -5.82 -12.94 -7.48
N GLN A 30 -4.91 -13.09 -6.53
CA GLN A 30 -4.52 -12.02 -5.60
C GLN A 30 -3.53 -11.03 -6.22
N LEU A 31 -2.93 -11.35 -7.39
CA LEU A 31 -2.06 -10.42 -8.08
C LEU A 31 -2.85 -9.27 -8.70
N PRO A 32 -2.29 -8.04 -8.67
CA PRO A 32 -2.92 -6.91 -9.33
C PRO A 32 -2.97 -7.15 -10.85
N GLU A 33 -4.00 -6.61 -11.50
CA GLU A 33 -4.28 -6.87 -12.91
C GLU A 33 -3.09 -6.55 -13.83
N TYR A 34 -2.34 -5.50 -13.52
CA TYR A 34 -1.16 -5.10 -14.31
C TYR A 34 0.01 -6.08 -14.21
N ALA A 35 0.04 -6.94 -13.18
CA ALA A 35 1.03 -8.00 -13.05
C ALA A 35 0.56 -9.31 -13.71
N ARG A 36 -0.76 -9.48 -13.87
CA ARG A 36 -1.37 -10.66 -14.51
C ARG A 36 -1.39 -10.57 -16.03
N LYS A 37 -1.62 -9.38 -16.57
CA LYS A 37 -1.52 -9.10 -18.02
C LYS A 37 -0.09 -8.72 -18.36
N ASP A 38 0.33 -8.85 -19.62
CA ASP A 38 1.71 -8.60 -20.11
C ASP A 38 2.20 -7.13 -20.00
N GLY A 39 1.65 -6.34 -19.07
CA GLY A 39 2.05 -4.95 -18.84
C GLY A 39 1.65 -4.00 -19.97
N GLU A 40 0.94 -4.47 -20.99
CA GLU A 40 0.59 -3.68 -22.18
C GLU A 40 -0.45 -2.58 -21.92
N SER A 41 -1.23 -2.70 -20.84
CA SER A 41 -2.16 -1.65 -20.44
C SER A 41 -1.40 -0.37 -20.08
N ARG A 42 -2.05 0.80 -20.25
CA ARG A 42 -1.46 2.10 -19.87
C ARG A 42 -0.94 2.08 -18.43
N PHE A 43 -1.69 1.47 -17.51
CA PHE A 43 -1.30 1.33 -16.12
C PHE A 43 -0.14 0.34 -15.94
N GLY A 44 -0.10 -0.75 -16.70
CA GLY A 44 1.04 -1.68 -16.72
C GLY A 44 2.35 -1.01 -17.17
N LYS A 45 2.30 -0.23 -18.25
CA LYS A 45 3.44 0.57 -18.75
C LYS A 45 3.89 1.60 -17.71
N LEU A 46 2.94 2.25 -17.04
CA LEU A 46 3.25 3.17 -15.93
C LEU A 46 3.96 2.44 -14.78
N MET A 47 3.43 1.31 -14.30
CA MET A 47 4.04 0.55 -13.21
C MET A 47 5.43 0.01 -13.57
N LYS A 48 5.66 -0.37 -14.84
CA LYS A 48 6.99 -0.72 -15.34
C LYS A 48 7.95 0.47 -15.26
N SER A 49 7.52 1.64 -15.72
CA SER A 49 8.31 2.87 -15.66
C SER A 49 8.65 3.27 -14.21
N VAL A 50 7.68 3.18 -13.29
CA VAL A 50 7.90 3.45 -11.86
C VAL A 50 8.99 2.53 -11.30
N ARG A 51 8.93 1.22 -11.57
CA ARG A 51 9.96 0.26 -11.11
C ARG A 51 11.33 0.54 -11.69
N GLU A 52 11.41 0.92 -12.97
CA GLU A 52 12.67 1.30 -13.58
C GLU A 52 13.23 2.59 -12.97
N SER A 53 12.36 3.55 -12.63
CA SER A 53 12.77 4.79 -11.95
C SER A 53 13.27 4.55 -10.53
N GLU A 54 12.71 3.59 -9.79
CA GLU A 54 13.20 3.21 -8.45
C GLU A 54 14.63 2.69 -8.46
N LEU A 55 15.07 2.07 -9.57
CA LEU A 55 16.44 1.56 -9.72
C LEU A 55 17.42 2.63 -10.24
N LYS A 56 16.90 3.63 -10.97
CA LYS A 56 17.69 4.73 -11.54
C LYS A 56 17.80 5.93 -10.60
N SER A 57 16.85 6.07 -9.66
CA SER A 57 16.87 7.15 -8.69
C SER A 57 17.98 6.96 -7.67
N TYR A 58 18.41 8.07 -7.07
CA TYR A 58 19.42 8.03 -6.03
C TYR A 58 18.88 7.31 -4.78
N ASP A 59 17.69 7.72 -4.32
CA ASP A 59 16.99 7.17 -3.16
C ASP A 59 15.46 7.14 -3.39
N VAL A 60 14.73 6.44 -2.50
CA VAL A 60 13.26 6.43 -2.41
C VAL A 60 12.85 7.04 -1.06
N ILE A 61 11.84 7.92 -1.05
CA ILE A 61 11.26 8.42 0.20
C ILE A 61 9.96 7.65 0.46
N ALA A 62 9.89 6.95 1.58
CA ALA A 62 8.74 6.15 1.97
C ALA A 62 8.02 6.80 3.16
N ASN A 63 6.70 6.96 3.03
CA ASN A 63 5.83 7.38 4.13
C ASN A 63 5.48 6.15 4.99
N ILE A 64 6.50 5.61 5.67
CA ILE A 64 6.37 4.49 6.60
C ILE A 64 7.00 4.88 7.94
N PHE A 65 6.50 4.28 9.01
CA PHE A 65 7.04 4.45 10.36
C PHE A 65 8.10 3.38 10.58
N PHE A 66 9.37 3.79 10.65
CA PHE A 66 10.50 2.87 10.64
C PHE A 66 10.46 1.85 11.78
N GLU A 67 10.02 2.27 12.97
CA GLU A 67 9.94 1.40 14.13
C GLU A 67 8.91 0.27 13.98
N LEU A 68 7.88 0.45 13.13
CA LEU A 68 6.88 -0.58 12.87
C LEU A 68 7.37 -1.64 11.87
N GLU A 69 8.23 -1.25 10.91
CA GLU A 69 8.66 -2.10 9.79
C GLU A 69 10.19 -2.18 9.66
N ARG A 70 10.90 -2.15 10.79
CA ARG A 70 12.37 -2.08 10.84
C ARG A 70 13.04 -3.19 10.04
N ASP A 71 12.59 -4.43 10.23
CA ASP A 71 13.22 -5.58 9.58
C ASP A 71 13.10 -5.45 8.05
N TYR A 72 11.93 -5.05 7.55
CA TYR A 72 11.69 -4.82 6.12
C TYR A 72 12.54 -3.66 5.58
N ALA A 73 12.71 -2.59 6.35
CA ALA A 73 13.57 -1.47 5.98
C ALA A 73 15.04 -1.89 5.83
N ASP A 74 15.57 -2.66 6.78
CA ASP A 74 16.95 -3.16 6.73
C ASP A 74 17.14 -4.16 5.58
N TYR A 75 16.15 -5.04 5.37
CA TYR A 75 16.15 -5.99 4.26
C TYR A 75 16.13 -5.30 2.89
N CYS A 76 15.33 -4.25 2.72
CA CYS A 76 15.30 -3.47 1.46
C CYS A 76 16.66 -2.84 1.14
N LYS A 77 17.37 -2.37 2.18
CA LYS A 77 18.70 -1.79 2.04
C LYS A 77 19.76 -2.84 1.69
N ALA A 78 19.75 -3.98 2.37
CA ALA A 78 20.75 -5.04 2.20
C ALA A 78 20.53 -5.88 0.94
N SER A 79 19.32 -6.43 0.78
CA SER A 79 19.01 -7.45 -0.22
C SER A 79 18.60 -6.85 -1.57
N LEU A 80 17.84 -5.74 -1.54
CA LEU A 80 17.38 -5.08 -2.76
C LEU A 80 18.32 -3.96 -3.23
N ARG A 81 19.36 -3.63 -2.43
CA ARG A 81 20.30 -2.52 -2.66
C ARG A 81 19.60 -1.19 -2.91
N ARG A 82 18.41 -1.01 -2.34
CA ARG A 82 17.59 0.19 -2.45
C ARG A 82 17.87 1.08 -1.24
N ARG A 83 18.25 2.33 -1.47
CA ARG A 83 18.34 3.31 -0.39
C ARG A 83 16.97 3.95 -0.21
N ALA A 84 16.34 3.68 0.92
CA ALA A 84 15.05 4.24 1.29
C ALA A 84 15.19 5.11 2.54
N TRP A 85 14.54 6.28 2.51
CA TRP A 85 14.39 7.17 3.65
C TRP A 85 12.96 7.09 4.18
N HIS A 86 12.82 6.76 5.45
CA HIS A 86 11.52 6.66 6.12
C HIS A 86 11.21 8.00 6.79
N SER A 87 10.10 8.63 6.41
CA SER A 87 9.71 9.95 6.91
C SER A 87 8.29 9.96 7.50
N GLY A 88 7.73 8.78 7.78
CA GLY A 88 6.33 8.64 8.15
C GLY A 88 6.06 8.69 9.66
N PRO A 89 4.77 8.80 10.06
CA PRO A 89 3.63 9.07 9.19
C PRO A 89 3.47 10.57 8.90
N LEU A 90 3.57 10.97 7.63
CA LEU A 90 3.45 12.37 7.18
C LEU A 90 2.10 13.01 7.54
N SER A 91 1.08 12.21 7.82
CA SER A 91 -0.22 12.68 8.32
C SER A 91 -0.12 13.42 9.66
N LEU A 92 0.92 13.17 10.46
CA LEU A 92 1.15 13.85 11.74
C LEU A 92 1.91 15.17 11.59
N CYS A 93 2.41 15.51 10.40
CA CYS A 93 3.17 16.74 10.19
C CYS A 93 2.29 18.00 10.21
N ASN A 94 0.97 17.86 10.11
CA ASN A 94 0.05 18.98 10.10
C ASN A 94 -0.37 19.36 11.54
N ASN A 95 0.39 20.24 12.18
CA ASN A 95 0.05 20.80 13.50
C ASN A 95 -0.92 22.00 13.44
N ASN A 96 -1.52 22.26 12.27
CA ASN A 96 -2.42 23.41 12.13
C ASN A 96 -3.80 23.11 12.72
N ASN A 97 -4.05 23.71 13.89
CA ASN A 97 -5.36 23.96 14.49
C ASN A 97 -6.25 24.89 13.62
N GLU A 98 -5.99 25.00 12.32
CA GLU A 98 -6.57 26.01 11.45
C GLU A 98 -7.72 25.43 10.64
N LYS A 99 -8.91 25.84 11.08
CA LYS A 99 -10.22 25.84 10.40
C LYS A 99 -10.75 24.45 10.08
N GLU A 100 -11.66 24.02 10.96
CA GLU A 100 -12.66 23.00 10.65
C GLU A 100 -13.28 23.30 9.27
N SER A 101 -12.91 22.50 8.28
CA SER A 101 -13.63 22.38 7.02
C SER A 101 -15.11 22.06 7.33
N GLU A 102 -16.03 22.35 6.42
CA GLU A 102 -17.43 21.85 6.52
C GLU A 102 -17.48 20.33 6.73
N ARG A 103 -16.48 19.59 6.22
CA ARG A 103 -16.30 18.14 6.48
C ARG A 103 -16.03 17.83 7.96
N GLY A 104 -15.37 18.73 8.70
CA GLY A 104 -15.09 18.59 10.13
C GLY A 104 -16.33 18.71 11.02
N LYS A 105 -17.34 19.49 10.59
CA LYS A 105 -18.57 19.70 11.36
C LYS A 105 -19.41 18.42 11.49
N GLN A 106 -19.57 17.66 10.40
CA GLN A 106 -20.23 16.34 10.44
C GLN A 106 -19.40 15.31 11.22
N ALA A 107 -18.07 15.37 11.10
CA ALA A 107 -17.19 14.50 11.89
C ALA A 107 -17.34 14.75 13.40
N LEU A 108 -17.60 15.99 13.82
CA LEU A 108 -17.78 16.35 15.23
C LEU A 108 -19.01 15.68 15.87
N GLU A 109 -20.12 15.51 15.13
CA GLU A 109 -21.30 14.81 15.63
C GLU A 109 -21.04 13.31 15.82
N CYS A 110 -20.38 12.69 14.85
CA CYS A 110 -19.95 11.28 14.97
C CYS A 110 -18.98 11.09 16.14
N LEU A 111 -18.02 12.00 16.34
CA LEU A 111 -17.07 11.94 17.45
C LEU A 111 -17.77 12.05 18.81
N LYS A 112 -18.77 12.94 18.94
CA LYS A 112 -19.61 13.04 20.15
C LYS A 112 -20.36 11.73 20.43
N TRP A 113 -20.92 11.10 19.39
CA TRP A 113 -21.59 9.81 19.53
C TRP A 113 -20.62 8.70 19.97
N ILE A 114 -19.41 8.64 19.40
CA ILE A 114 -18.36 7.68 19.79
C ILE A 114 -17.95 7.90 21.25
N ALA A 115 -17.79 9.16 21.68
CA ALA A 115 -17.38 9.50 23.04
C ALA A 115 -18.37 9.05 24.12
N TYR A 116 -19.65 8.83 23.77
CA TYR A 116 -20.66 8.31 24.69
C TYR A 116 -20.63 6.76 24.82
N LYS A 117 -19.90 6.07 23.96
CA LYS A 117 -19.78 4.60 23.98
C LYS A 117 -18.70 4.16 24.97
N GLY A 118 -18.86 2.96 25.54
CA GLY A 118 -17.82 2.35 26.37
C GLY A 118 -16.56 2.02 25.56
N PRO A 119 -15.38 1.93 26.19
CA PRO A 119 -14.15 1.54 25.49
C PRO A 119 -14.32 0.23 24.71
N GLY A 120 -13.90 0.20 23.45
CA GLY A 120 -13.99 -0.99 22.59
C GLY A 120 -15.39 -1.36 22.09
N SER A 121 -16.42 -0.55 22.36
CA SER A 121 -17.81 -0.88 22.01
C SER A 121 -18.33 -0.23 20.70
N ALA A 122 -17.51 0.60 20.06
CA ALA A 122 -17.83 1.24 18.78
C ALA A 122 -16.90 0.72 17.67
N PHE A 123 -17.47 0.45 16.50
CA PHE A 123 -16.74 0.07 15.30
C PHE A 123 -16.92 1.15 14.22
N THR A 124 -15.82 1.57 13.60
CA THR A 124 -15.81 2.55 12.51
C THR A 124 -15.36 1.88 11.22
N PHE A 125 -16.03 2.16 10.10
CA PHE A 125 -15.60 1.72 8.77
C PHE A 125 -15.61 2.90 7.79
N ASP A 126 -14.60 2.97 6.94
CA ASP A 126 -14.48 3.93 5.84
C ASP A 126 -13.75 3.23 4.68
N LEU A 127 -14.27 3.38 3.46
CA LEU A 127 -13.66 2.82 2.24
C LEU A 127 -12.84 3.86 1.46
N GLY A 128 -12.75 5.09 1.98
CA GLY A 128 -12.12 6.22 1.33
C GLY A 128 -12.95 6.77 0.15
N ALA A 129 -12.48 7.88 -0.41
CA ALA A 129 -13.15 8.57 -1.51
C ALA A 129 -12.76 8.06 -2.91
N CYS A 130 -11.87 7.06 -3.00
CA CYS A 130 -11.38 6.55 -4.27
C CYS A 130 -12.50 5.79 -4.99
N ARG A 131 -12.96 6.32 -6.13
CA ARG A 131 -14.09 5.75 -6.89
C ARG A 131 -13.67 4.47 -7.59
N ARG A 132 -14.61 3.52 -7.73
CA ARG A 132 -14.39 2.33 -8.57
C ARG A 132 -14.10 2.78 -10.00
N SER A 133 -12.93 2.39 -10.52
CA SER A 133 -12.70 2.37 -11.96
C SER A 133 -13.61 1.31 -12.56
N GLY A 134 -14.62 1.71 -13.33
CA GLY A 134 -15.50 0.78 -14.03
C GLY A 134 -14.68 -0.12 -14.97
N GLN A 135 -14.88 -1.43 -14.88
CA GLN A 135 -14.51 -2.33 -15.96
C GLN A 135 -15.57 -2.18 -17.04
N SER A 136 -15.26 -1.44 -18.11
CA SER A 136 -16.00 -1.53 -19.36
C SER A 136 -15.67 -2.88 -20.00
N ASN A 137 -16.67 -3.76 -20.08
CA ASN A 137 -16.65 -4.94 -20.95
C ASN A 137 -16.75 -4.52 -22.41
#